data_AF-D3S4M1-F1
#
_entry.id   AF-D3S4M1-F1
#
_cell.length_a   1.000
_cell.length_b   1.000
_cell.length_c   1.000
_cell.angle_alpha   90.00
_cell.angle_beta   90.00
_cell.angle_gamma   90.00
#
_symmetry.space_group_name_H-M   'P 1'
#
loop_
_entity.id
_entity.type
_entity.pdbx_description
1 polymer ?
#
loop_
_entity_poly.entity_id
_entity_poly.type
_entity_poly.pdbx_seq_one_letter_code
_entity_poly.pdbx_strand_id
1 'polypeptide(L)'
;MEGLIKLLAKKHVKEILQYLDTYGEVHFGQLHKDLGIHKGTLGNVLEELVDAGLLNKRREDTGTLLPRTYYSLTDFGRKVLILMRAINMLGTNPNIEVYQKDNKIIVAI
;
A
#
# COMPACT_ATOMS: atom_id res chain seq x y z
N MET A 1 9.88 -5.42 -13.68
CA MET A 1 8.88 -4.34 -13.85
C MET A 1 7.44 -4.89 -13.92
N GLU A 2 7.18 -5.97 -14.67
CA GLU A 2 5.86 -6.63 -14.75
C GLU A 2 5.29 -7.11 -13.40
N GLY A 3 6.15 -7.60 -12.49
CA GLY A 3 5.73 -8.13 -11.19
C GLY A 3 5.04 -7.10 -10.28
N LEU A 4 5.54 -5.85 -10.25
CA LEU A 4 4.97 -4.80 -9.40
C LEU A 4 3.59 -4.38 -9.89
N ILE A 5 3.42 -4.16 -11.20
CA ILE A 5 2.11 -3.79 -11.77
C ILE A 5 1.07 -4.88 -11.49
N LYS A 6 1.46 -6.15 -11.67
CA LYS A 6 0.59 -7.29 -11.37
C LYS A 6 0.20 -7.35 -9.89
N LEU A 7 1.13 -7.06 -8.98
CA LEU A 7 0.86 -6.95 -7.55
C LEU A 7 -0.13 -5.81 -7.25
N LEU A 8 0.11 -4.62 -7.80
CA LEU A 8 -0.77 -3.45 -7.57
C LEU A 8 -2.19 -3.64 -8.10
N ALA A 9 -2.37 -4.49 -9.12
CA ALA A 9 -3.67 -4.87 -9.66
C ALA A 9 -4.41 -5.93 -8.82
N LYS A 10 -3.76 -6.55 -7.82
CA LYS A 10 -4.41 -7.57 -6.98
C LYS A 10 -5.51 -6.94 -6.13
N LYS A 11 -6.54 -7.75 -5.88
CA LYS A 11 -7.60 -7.42 -4.92
C LYS A 11 -6.98 -7.08 -3.57
N HIS A 12 -7.57 -6.12 -2.86
CA HIS A 12 -7.17 -5.66 -1.53
C HIS A 12 -5.86 -4.87 -1.44
N VAL A 13 -5.00 -4.81 -2.46
CA VAL A 13 -3.74 -4.05 -2.36
C VAL A 13 -4.01 -2.56 -2.19
N LYS A 14 -4.87 -1.97 -3.04
CA LYS A 14 -5.19 -0.54 -2.97
C LYS A 14 -5.75 -0.14 -1.61
N GLU A 15 -6.74 -0.87 -1.09
CA GLU A 15 -7.37 -0.56 0.20
C GLU A 15 -6.40 -0.75 1.39
N ILE A 16 -5.52 -1.77 1.37
CA ILE A 16 -4.48 -1.94 2.39
C ILE A 16 -3.52 -0.76 2.40
N LEU A 17 -2.99 -0.36 1.23
CA LEU A 17 -2.07 0.77 1.13
C LEU A 17 -2.73 2.08 1.57
N GLN A 18 -3.99 2.31 1.19
CA GLN A 18 -4.75 3.50 1.61
C GLN A 18 -5.01 3.51 3.13
N TYR A 19 -5.33 2.35 3.70
CA TYR A 19 -5.57 2.22 5.14
C TYR A 19 -4.27 2.54 5.91
N LEU A 20 -3.14 1.96 5.51
CA LEU A 20 -1.84 2.23 6.15
C LEU A 20 -1.36 3.68 5.94
N ASP A 21 -1.70 4.32 4.83
CA ASP A 21 -1.44 5.76 4.64
C ASP A 21 -2.22 6.62 5.63
N THR A 22 -3.46 6.22 5.92
CA THR A 22 -4.38 6.93 6.81
C THR A 22 -4.01 6.75 8.28
N TYR A 23 -3.69 5.52 8.68
CA TYR A 23 -3.54 5.14 10.09
C TYR A 23 -2.08 4.94 10.52
N GLY A 24 -1.12 4.97 9.59
CA GLY A 24 0.30 4.79 9.89
C GLY A 24 0.68 3.34 10.15
N GLU A 25 1.34 3.07 11.27
CA GLU A 25 1.73 1.71 11.66
C GLU A 25 0.56 0.97 12.33
N VAL A 26 0.19 -0.19 11.80
CA VAL A 26 -1.01 -0.92 12.21
C VAL A 26 -0.72 -2.39 12.45
N HIS A 27 -1.30 -2.94 13.52
CA HIS A 27 -1.23 -4.36 13.85
C HIS A 27 -2.02 -5.23 12.86
N PHE A 28 -1.49 -6.42 12.53
CA PHE A 28 -2.15 -7.41 11.64
C PHE A 28 -3.63 -7.66 12.00
N GLY A 29 -3.91 -7.88 13.28
CA GLY A 29 -5.27 -8.16 13.74
C GLY A 29 -6.24 -7.00 13.53
N GLN A 30 -5.73 -5.76 13.57
CA GLN A 30 -6.53 -4.56 13.32
C GLN A 30 -6.84 -4.43 11.83
N LEU A 31 -5.85 -4.63 10.95
CA LEU A 31 -6.05 -4.69 9.49
C LEU A 31 -7.11 -5.72 9.11
N HIS A 32 -7.01 -6.93 9.69
CA HIS A 32 -7.98 -8.01 9.46
C HIS A 32 -9.40 -7.60 9.86
N LYS A 33 -9.54 -7.02 11.05
CA LYS A 33 -10.84 -6.63 11.60
C LYS A 33 -11.49 -5.52 10.77
N ASP A 34 -10.73 -4.48 10.44
CA ASP A 34 -11.29 -3.27 9.83
C ASP A 34 -11.52 -3.41 8.33
N LEU A 35 -10.66 -4.14 7.63
CA LEU A 35 -10.82 -4.38 6.20
C LEU A 35 -11.70 -5.59 5.88
N GLY A 36 -12.00 -6.44 6.89
CA GLY A 36 -12.81 -7.65 6.70
C GLY A 36 -12.18 -8.70 5.78
N ILE A 37 -10.86 -8.61 5.52
CA ILE A 37 -10.13 -9.52 4.63
C ILE A 37 -9.81 -10.81 5.39
N HIS A 38 -10.06 -11.98 4.80
CA HIS A 38 -9.70 -13.26 5.41
C HIS A 38 -8.21 -13.31 5.80
N LYS A 39 -7.90 -13.85 7.00
CA LYS A 39 -6.53 -13.81 7.59
C LYS A 39 -5.45 -14.35 6.65
N GLY A 40 -5.69 -15.49 5.99
CA GLY A 40 -4.73 -16.07 5.06
C GLY A 40 -4.49 -15.18 3.83
N THR A 41 -5.56 -14.58 3.30
CA THR A 41 -5.47 -13.66 2.16
C THR A 41 -4.72 -12.39 2.55
N LEU A 42 -5.06 -11.80 3.69
CA LEU A 42 -4.39 -10.61 4.21
C LEU A 42 -2.91 -10.88 4.46
N GLY A 43 -2.57 -12.00 5.11
CA GLY A 43 -1.20 -12.41 5.36
C GLY A 43 -0.40 -12.51 4.07
N ASN A 44 -0.90 -13.26 3.08
CA ASN A 44 -0.23 -13.41 1.79
C ASN A 44 -0.02 -12.07 1.09
N VAL A 45 -1.04 -11.21 1.03
CA VAL A 45 -0.92 -9.90 0.39
C VAL A 45 0.08 -9.00 1.13
N LEU A 46 0.10 -9.00 2.46
CA LEU A 46 1.05 -8.22 3.24
C LEU A 46 2.49 -8.69 3.04
N GLU A 47 2.75 -10.01 3.02
CA GLU A 47 4.09 -10.52 2.71
C GLU A 47 4.54 -10.11 1.31
N GLU A 48 3.69 -10.25 0.30
CA GLU A 48 4.03 -9.83 -1.06
C GLU A 48 4.35 -8.33 -1.15
N LEU A 49 3.63 -7.49 -0.40
CA LEU A 49 3.89 -6.05 -0.33
C LEU A 49 5.17 -5.71 0.43
N VAL A 50 5.53 -6.50 1.45
CA VAL A 50 6.82 -6.39 2.16
C VAL A 50 7.96 -6.81 1.25
N ASP A 51 7.84 -7.94 0.57
CA ASP A 51 8.85 -8.46 -0.37
C ASP A 51 9.09 -7.50 -1.55
N ALA A 52 8.05 -6.80 -1.99
CA ALA A 52 8.15 -5.77 -3.01
C ALA A 52 8.67 -4.42 -2.48
N GLY A 53 8.91 -4.29 -1.18
CA GLY A 53 9.44 -3.08 -0.53
C GLY A 53 8.43 -1.95 -0.33
N LEU A 54 7.13 -2.22 -0.48
CA LEU A 54 6.08 -1.21 -0.26
C LEU A 54 5.77 -1.02 1.23
N LEU A 55 5.96 -2.07 2.03
CA LEU A 55 5.67 -2.08 3.46
C LEU A 55 6.90 -2.41 4.30
N ASN A 56 7.01 -1.76 5.45
CA ASN A 56 7.85 -2.23 6.56
C ASN A 56 7.04 -3.24 7.40
N LYS A 57 7.74 -4.23 7.95
CA LYS A 57 7.18 -5.22 8.88
C LYS A 57 8.00 -5.23 10.16
N ARG A 58 7.35 -4.94 11.28
CA ARG A 58 7.96 -4.95 12.62
C ARG A 58 7.34 -6.06 13.45
N ARG A 59 8.18 -6.85 14.12
CA ARG A 59 7.76 -7.80 15.16
C ARG A 59 8.06 -7.18 16.51
N GLU A 60 7.08 -7.22 17.39
CA GLU A 60 7.21 -6.76 18.77
C GLU A 60 7.07 -7.97 19.68
N ASP A 61 8.15 -8.27 20.40
CA ASP A 61 8.14 -9.29 21.46
C ASP A 61 7.45 -8.71 22.69
N THR A 62 6.24 -9.17 22.93
CA THR A 62 5.41 -8.71 24.04
C THR A 62 5.60 -9.53 25.32
N GLY A 63 6.62 -10.39 25.38
CA GLY A 63 6.81 -11.36 26.47
C GLY A 63 5.72 -12.45 26.53
N THR A 64 4.83 -12.49 25.55
CA THR A 64 3.77 -13.50 25.39
C THR A 64 4.19 -14.55 24.36
N LEU A 65 3.50 -15.70 24.34
CA LEU A 65 3.81 -16.83 23.43
C LEU A 65 3.77 -16.47 21.93
N LEU A 66 3.10 -15.38 21.54
CA LEU A 66 2.99 -14.95 20.14
C LEU A 66 3.40 -13.48 20.02
N PRO A 67 4.43 -13.16 19.21
CA PRO A 67 4.83 -11.79 18.94
C PRO A 67 3.76 -11.06 18.12
N ARG A 68 3.61 -9.76 18.36
CA ARG A 68 2.72 -8.91 17.57
C ARG A 68 3.42 -8.47 16.30
N THR A 69 2.70 -8.46 15.18
CA THR A 69 3.26 -8.01 13.90
C THR A 69 2.53 -6.76 13.44
N TYR A 70 3.32 -5.73 13.12
CA TYR A 70 2.89 -4.42 12.69
C TYR A 70 3.40 -4.11 11.28
N TYR A 71 2.61 -3.36 10.53
CA TYR A 71 2.90 -2.97 9.16
C TYR A 71 2.76 -1.46 8.99
N SER A 72 3.63 -0.85 8.20
CA SER A 72 3.56 0.57 7.83
C SER A 72 4.07 0.77 6.40
N LEU A 73 3.68 1.86 5.74
CA LEU A 73 4.22 2.19 4.41
C LEU A 73 5.69 2.57 4.50
N THR A 74 6.48 2.11 3.53
CA THR A 74 7.80 2.70 3.24
C THR A 74 7.65 4.01 2.45
N ASP A 75 8.72 4.79 2.33
CA ASP A 75 8.74 5.96 1.44
C ASP A 75 8.45 5.58 -0.02
N PHE A 76 8.93 4.40 -0.44
CA PHE A 76 8.64 3.85 -1.76
C PHE A 76 7.15 3.50 -1.90
N GLY A 77 6.56 2.82 -0.91
CA GLY A 77 5.14 2.51 -0.87
C GLY A 77 4.25 3.75 -0.96
N ARG A 78 4.61 4.84 -0.26
CA ARG A 78 3.89 6.13 -0.36
C ARG A 78 3.95 6.73 -1.76
N LYS A 79 5.13 6.73 -2.41
CA LYS A 79 5.28 7.21 -3.79
C LYS A 79 4.43 6.40 -4.77
N VAL A 80 4.41 5.07 -4.62
CA VAL A 80 3.58 4.19 -5.44
C VAL A 80 2.10 4.48 -5.23
N LEU A 81 1.65 4.68 -3.99
CA LEU A 81 0.27 5.03 -3.69
C LEU A 81 -0.15 6.37 -4.31
N ILE A 82 0.72 7.39 -4.28
CA ILE A 82 0.49 8.67 -4.96
C ILE A 82 0.31 8.47 -6.47
N LEU A 83 1.18 7.67 -7.09
CA LEU A 83 1.06 7.35 -8.51
C LEU A 83 -0.26 6.62 -8.83
N MET A 84 -0.66 5.65 -8.00
CA MET A 84 -1.95 4.97 -8.15
C MET A 84 -3.13 5.94 -8.05
N ARG A 85 -3.08 6.92 -7.13
CA ARG A 85 -4.11 7.96 -7.00
C ARG A 85 -4.17 8.83 -8.26
N ALA A 86 -3.02 9.29 -8.76
CA ALA A 86 -2.93 10.08 -9.98
C ALA A 86 -3.51 9.34 -11.20
N ILE A 87 -3.14 8.07 -11.39
CA ILE A 87 -3.67 7.24 -12.49
C ILE A 87 -5.21 7.12 -12.40
N ASN A 88 -5.75 6.90 -11.19
CA ASN A 88 -7.20 6.84 -11.00
C ASN A 88 -7.86 8.19 -11.32
N MET A 89 -7.25 9.32 -10.93
CA MET A 89 -7.78 10.65 -11.23
C MET A 89 -7.86 10.89 -12.75
N LEU A 90 -6.79 10.54 -13.49
CA LEU A 90 -6.76 10.65 -14.97
C LEU A 90 -7.86 9.83 -15.64
N GLY A 91 -8.18 8.64 -15.10
CA GLY A 91 -9.28 7.82 -15.61
C GLY A 91 -10.67 8.38 -15.35
N THR A 92 -10.80 9.39 -14.48
CA THR A 92 -12.10 9.95 -14.04
C THR A 92 -12.32 11.40 -14.42
N ASN A 93 -11.26 12.16 -14.70
CA ASN A 93 -11.35 13.57 -15.09
C ASN A 93 -10.49 13.84 -16.33
N PRO A 94 -11.11 14.04 -17.52
CA PRO A 94 -10.39 14.25 -18.77
C PRO A 94 -9.66 15.60 -18.85
N ASN A 95 -9.95 16.53 -17.94
CA ASN A 95 -9.33 17.86 -17.92
C ASN A 95 -8.01 17.91 -17.14
N ILE A 96 -7.57 16.79 -16.57
CA ILE A 96 -6.28 16.74 -15.86
C ILE A 96 -5.16 16.69 -16.89
N GLU A 97 -4.27 17.67 -16.82
CA GLU A 97 -3.09 17.73 -17.68
C GLU A 97 -1.90 17.03 -16.99
N VAL A 98 -1.19 16.20 -17.75
CA VAL A 98 0.04 15.55 -17.31
C VAL A 98 1.17 15.96 -18.22
N TYR A 99 2.22 16.52 -17.63
CA TYR A 99 3.42 16.92 -18.37
C TYR A 99 4.69 16.56 -17.61
N GLN A 100 5.77 16.37 -18.35
CA GLN A 100 7.10 16.10 -17.81
C GLN A 100 7.92 17.40 -17.83
N LYS A 101 8.49 17.77 -16.69
CA LYS A 101 9.40 18.92 -16.57
C LYS A 101 10.53 18.59 -15.61
N ASP A 102 11.77 18.84 -16.01
CA ASP A 102 12.97 18.61 -15.20
C ASP A 102 13.01 17.21 -14.56
N ASN A 103 12.68 16.17 -15.36
CA ASN A 103 12.60 14.77 -14.93
C ASN A 103 11.55 14.47 -13.85
N LYS A 104 10.58 15.38 -13.64
CA LYS A 104 9.44 15.21 -12.75
C LYS A 104 8.16 15.09 -13.57
N ILE A 105 7.26 14.22 -13.13
CA ILE A 105 5.88 14.20 -13.62
C ILE A 105 5.10 15.24 -12.83
N ILE A 106 4.45 16.15 -13.54
CA ILE A 106 3.57 17.16 -12.97
C ILE A 106 2.14 16.82 -13.41
N VAL A 107 1.23 16.80 -12.43
CA VAL A 107 -0.20 16.62 -12.64
C VAL A 107 -0.85 17.94 -12.26
N ALA A 108 -1.42 18.63 -13.25
CA ALA A 108 -2.13 19.90 -13.06
C ALA A 108 -3.64 19.67 -13.16
N ILE A 109 -4.37 20.37 -12.30
CA ILE A 109 -5.84 20.32 -12.19
C ILE A 109 -6.36 21.70 -12.57
#